data_AF-A0A937SY03-F1
#
_entry.id   AF-A0A937SY03-F1
#
_cell.length_a   1.000
_cell.length_b   1.000
_cell.length_c   1.000
_cell.angle_alpha   90.00
_cell.angle_beta   90.00
_cell.angle_gamma   90.00
#
_symmetry.space_group_name_H-M   'P 1'
#
loop_
_entity.id
_entity.type
_entity.pdbx_description
1 polymer ?
#
loop_
_entity_poly.entity_id
_entity_poly.type
_entity_poly.pdbx_seq_one_letter_code
_entity_poly.pdbx_strand_id
1 'polypeptide(L)'
;MPVKHDMPRFGFLILQIGLTACFSLPVAADSPSWTRFHGPNQDNKSPDTGLLKRWPPGGPELLWTAEGIGFGYSGVTIADGRIFTSGNIDERSVVTALDATDGQILWQTPNGKAWQMSYPGTRGTPTIDGNRVYDESPLGELVCLDAASGRKIWGRNILEDFEGKNIFWALSESVLIDGDRVVCCPGGETSMVALDKQTGDVVWKAPSTGEPPAYATPTLAEYQGLRMIITLSLKSMIGVNADTGDLLWQVKHESLHNENVLQPVYHDGQVFISSLKTGSVKWRINVDGQKASVEEVWRSEQMDNHHDHVILLDGYLYGSSCIRNGGKWICLDWDTGEMQYAEKGVGKGTCTFAEGMLYTLSERRAVGLVKPTPAAHEIVSRFELPAQGKGRTWAHPVVCGGRLYLRHGDFLYVYDVKAD
;
A
#
# COMPACT_ATOMS: atom_id res chain seq x y z
N MET A 1 -18.35 17.13 97.58
CA MET A 1 -19.12 15.88 97.43
C MET A 1 -19.60 15.79 95.97
N PRO A 2 -19.53 14.61 95.34
CA PRO A 2 -18.80 14.46 94.09
C PRO A 2 -19.63 14.71 92.83
N VAL A 3 -18.97 15.33 91.84
CA VAL A 3 -19.44 15.51 90.45
C VAL A 3 -19.13 14.23 89.67
N LYS A 4 -20.16 13.63 89.08
CA LYS A 4 -20.04 12.45 88.20
C LYS A 4 -19.48 12.88 86.84
N HIS A 5 -18.39 12.23 86.41
CA HIS A 5 -17.90 12.29 85.04
C HIS A 5 -18.35 11.03 84.30
N ASP A 6 -19.13 11.22 83.23
CA ASP A 6 -19.48 10.16 82.27
C ASP A 6 -18.34 9.98 81.25
N MET A 7 -17.86 8.74 81.10
CA MET A 7 -16.94 8.33 80.03
C MET A 7 -17.72 7.79 78.83
N PRO A 8 -17.41 8.19 77.58
CA PRO A 8 -18.02 7.61 76.39
C PRO A 8 -17.38 6.26 76.03
N ARG A 9 -18.24 5.30 75.66
CA ARG A 9 -17.87 3.98 75.13
C ARG A 9 -17.42 4.10 73.67
N PHE A 10 -16.18 3.72 73.37
CA PHE A 10 -15.68 3.54 72.01
C PHE A 10 -16.02 2.12 71.52
N GLY A 11 -16.80 2.02 70.45
CA GLY A 11 -17.03 0.78 69.71
C GLY A 11 -15.89 0.52 68.72
N PHE A 12 -15.33 -0.69 68.74
CA PHE A 12 -14.35 -1.14 67.76
C PHE A 12 -15.04 -1.49 66.44
N LEU A 13 -14.73 -0.75 65.38
CA LEU A 13 -15.12 -1.06 64.00
C LEU A 13 -13.98 -1.90 63.36
N ILE A 14 -14.24 -3.17 63.05
CA ILE A 14 -13.31 -4.03 62.33
C ILE A 14 -13.40 -3.67 60.84
N LEU A 15 -12.36 -3.04 60.30
CA LEU A 15 -12.22 -2.70 58.88
C LEU A 15 -11.71 -3.94 58.13
N GLN A 16 -12.59 -4.64 57.41
CA GLN A 16 -12.19 -5.66 56.44
C GLN A 16 -11.60 -4.97 55.20
N ILE A 17 -10.28 -5.08 55.03
CA ILE A 17 -9.60 -4.67 53.79
C ILE A 17 -9.84 -5.77 52.76
N GLY A 18 -10.80 -5.54 51.85
CA GLY A 18 -11.02 -6.37 50.68
C GLY A 18 -9.86 -6.21 49.71
N LEU A 19 -9.11 -7.29 49.48
CA LEU A 19 -8.06 -7.34 48.46
C LEU A 19 -8.74 -7.45 47.08
N THR A 20 -8.97 -6.32 46.41
CA THR A 20 -9.50 -6.32 45.05
C THR A 20 -8.40 -6.77 44.09
N ALA A 21 -8.44 -8.03 43.67
CA ALA A 21 -7.58 -8.53 42.60
C ALA A 21 -8.01 -7.87 41.27
N CYS A 22 -7.22 -6.89 40.81
CA CYS A 22 -7.34 -6.37 39.45
C CYS A 22 -6.89 -7.46 38.46
N PHE A 23 -7.85 -8.22 37.93
CA PHE A 23 -7.61 -9.02 36.73
C PHE A 23 -7.47 -8.06 35.55
N SER A 24 -6.24 -7.78 35.14
CA SER A 24 -5.95 -7.22 33.83
C SER A 24 -6.41 -8.24 32.78
N LEU A 25 -7.52 -7.95 32.09
CA LEU A 25 -7.89 -8.70 30.89
C LEU A 25 -6.73 -8.59 29.89
N PRO A 26 -6.31 -9.71 29.27
CA PRO A 26 -5.35 -9.62 28.19
C PRO A 26 -5.96 -8.73 27.10
N VAL A 27 -5.24 -7.67 26.73
CA VAL A 27 -5.50 -6.96 25.48
C VAL A 27 -5.46 -8.04 24.40
N ALA A 28 -6.58 -8.26 23.71
CA ALA A 28 -6.59 -9.13 22.55
C ALA A 28 -5.51 -8.59 21.62
N ALA A 29 -4.54 -9.43 21.26
CA ALA A 29 -3.60 -9.04 20.22
C ALA A 29 -4.44 -8.65 19.00
N ASP A 30 -4.27 -7.42 18.52
CA ASP A 30 -4.95 -6.97 17.32
C ASP A 30 -4.71 -8.00 16.22
N SER A 31 -5.78 -8.39 15.52
CA SER A 31 -5.65 -9.34 14.43
C SER A 31 -4.69 -8.75 13.38
N PRO A 32 -3.79 -9.55 12.80
CA PRO A 32 -2.86 -9.07 11.79
C PRO A 32 -3.57 -8.29 10.68
N SER A 33 -3.05 -7.11 10.35
CA SER A 33 -3.73 -6.14 9.51
C SER A 33 -2.79 -5.50 8.48
N TRP A 34 -3.21 -5.54 7.22
CA TRP A 34 -2.59 -4.91 6.06
C TRP A 34 -3.69 -4.36 5.17
N THR A 35 -4.30 -3.23 5.56
CA THR A 35 -5.60 -2.80 5.03
C THR A 35 -5.57 -2.11 3.67
N ARG A 36 -4.39 -1.74 3.16
CA ARG A 36 -4.27 -0.92 1.94
C ARG A 36 -2.98 -1.25 1.20
N PHE A 37 -2.87 -0.77 -0.04
CA PHE A 37 -1.63 -0.86 -0.80
C PHE A 37 -0.48 -0.25 0.02
N HIS A 38 0.68 -0.93 0.03
CA HIS A 38 1.83 -0.57 0.87
C HIS A 38 1.54 -0.52 2.39
N GLY A 39 0.50 -1.19 2.86
CA GLY A 39 0.26 -1.42 4.29
C GLY A 39 -0.35 -0.22 5.03
N PRO A 40 -0.61 -0.35 6.34
CA PRO A 40 -1.38 0.63 7.11
C PRO A 40 -0.79 2.05 7.07
N ASN A 41 0.53 2.17 6.93
CA ASN A 41 1.26 3.44 6.89
C ASN A 41 1.62 3.91 5.47
N GLN A 42 1.25 3.16 4.42
CA GLN A 42 1.59 3.46 3.01
C GLN A 42 3.10 3.58 2.75
N ASP A 43 3.93 2.91 3.55
CA ASP A 43 5.40 2.91 3.43
C ASP A 43 5.96 1.53 3.04
N ASN A 44 5.07 0.56 2.86
CA ASN A 44 5.36 -0.84 2.50
C ASN A 44 6.29 -1.52 3.51
N LYS A 45 6.08 -1.20 4.79
CA LYS A 45 6.77 -1.80 5.94
C LYS A 45 5.78 -2.52 6.83
N SER A 46 5.98 -3.82 7.00
CA SER A 46 5.23 -4.62 7.95
C SER A 46 5.64 -4.32 9.39
N PRO A 47 4.68 -4.17 10.32
CA PRO A 47 4.95 -4.04 11.74
C PRO A 47 5.26 -5.39 12.42
N ASP A 48 5.15 -6.51 11.69
CA ASP A 48 5.42 -7.84 12.24
C ASP A 48 6.84 -7.94 12.82
N THR A 49 6.96 -8.70 13.91
CA THR A 49 8.22 -9.03 14.58
C THR A 49 8.28 -10.54 14.85
N GLY A 50 9.45 -11.05 15.23
CA GLY A 50 9.66 -12.49 15.41
C GLY A 50 9.62 -13.25 14.09
N LEU A 51 10.25 -12.71 13.05
CA LEU A 51 10.30 -13.26 11.70
C LEU A 51 11.67 -13.90 11.41
N LEU A 52 11.67 -14.93 10.57
CA LEU A 52 12.87 -15.61 10.09
C LEU A 52 13.84 -14.62 9.41
N LYS A 53 15.08 -14.57 9.92
CA LYS A 53 16.20 -13.82 9.29
C LYS A 53 16.95 -14.62 8.23
N ARG A 54 16.65 -15.91 8.12
CA ARG A 54 17.18 -16.85 7.14
C ARG A 54 16.14 -17.95 6.93
N TRP A 55 15.84 -18.26 5.68
CA TRP A 55 14.98 -19.39 5.33
C TRP A 55 15.76 -20.69 5.18
N PRO A 56 15.11 -21.86 5.39
CA PRO A 56 15.66 -23.17 5.04
C PRO A 56 16.03 -23.29 3.55
N PRO A 57 16.84 -24.31 3.17
CA PRO A 57 17.02 -24.66 1.76
C PRO A 57 15.68 -24.95 1.09
N GLY A 58 15.35 -24.22 0.03
CA GLY A 58 14.07 -24.34 -0.68
C GLY A 58 13.05 -23.24 -0.33
N GLY A 59 13.31 -22.42 0.68
CA GLY A 59 12.43 -21.33 1.11
C GLY A 59 11.70 -21.63 2.42
N PRO A 60 10.86 -20.69 2.89
CA PRO A 60 9.97 -20.90 4.03
C PRO A 60 8.92 -22.00 3.73
N GLU A 61 8.28 -22.52 4.77
CA GLU A 61 7.21 -23.51 4.62
C GLU A 61 6.01 -22.92 3.86
N LEU A 62 5.58 -23.58 2.79
CA LEU A 62 4.32 -23.24 2.10
C LEU A 62 3.15 -23.78 2.91
N LEU A 63 2.36 -22.89 3.51
CA LEU A 63 1.21 -23.25 4.33
C LEU A 63 0.03 -23.71 3.48
N TRP A 64 -0.30 -22.93 2.45
CA TRP A 64 -1.39 -23.22 1.52
C TRP A 64 -1.28 -22.36 0.26
N THR A 65 -2.04 -22.77 -0.75
CA THR A 65 -2.19 -22.06 -2.03
C THR A 65 -3.67 -21.87 -2.31
N ALA A 66 -4.08 -20.65 -2.64
CA ALA A 66 -5.40 -20.38 -3.21
C ALA A 66 -5.29 -20.23 -4.73
N GLU A 67 -6.32 -20.67 -5.45
CA GLU A 67 -6.48 -20.54 -6.90
C GLU A 67 -7.90 -20.06 -7.25
N GLY A 68 -8.13 -19.60 -8.48
CA GLY A 68 -9.44 -19.08 -8.91
C GLY A 68 -9.72 -17.65 -8.45
N ILE A 69 -8.69 -16.89 -8.05
CA ILE A 69 -8.80 -15.47 -7.66
C ILE A 69 -8.78 -14.50 -8.86
N GLY A 70 -8.70 -15.04 -10.07
CA GLY A 70 -8.64 -14.32 -11.32
C GLY A 70 -7.22 -13.91 -11.70
N PHE A 71 -6.97 -13.83 -13.01
CA PHE A 71 -5.69 -13.40 -13.54
C PHE A 71 -5.47 -11.90 -13.28
N GLY A 72 -4.36 -11.57 -12.62
CA GLY A 72 -4.01 -10.18 -12.35
C GLY A 72 -2.69 -10.02 -11.61
N TYR A 73 -2.43 -8.77 -11.26
CA TYR A 73 -1.24 -8.28 -10.59
C TYR A 73 -1.56 -7.48 -9.32
N SER A 74 -2.85 -7.40 -8.96
CA SER A 74 -3.30 -6.78 -7.71
C SER A 74 -2.66 -7.48 -6.50
N GLY A 75 -2.25 -6.69 -5.51
CA GLY A 75 -1.74 -7.22 -4.25
C GLY A 75 -2.84 -7.87 -3.42
N VAL A 76 -2.55 -8.05 -2.13
CA VAL A 76 -3.56 -8.48 -1.16
C VAL A 76 -3.68 -7.48 -0.03
N THR A 77 -4.89 -7.33 0.49
CA THR A 77 -5.14 -6.67 1.78
C THR A 77 -5.75 -7.63 2.76
N ILE A 78 -5.47 -7.44 4.04
CA ILE A 78 -5.74 -8.41 5.10
C ILE A 78 -6.31 -7.66 6.29
N ALA A 79 -7.46 -8.11 6.80
CA ALA A 79 -8.05 -7.65 8.05
C ALA A 79 -9.07 -8.67 8.54
N ASP A 80 -9.24 -8.78 9.86
CA ASP A 80 -10.30 -9.56 10.51
C ASP A 80 -10.44 -10.99 9.95
N GLY A 81 -9.30 -11.67 9.76
CA GLY A 81 -9.25 -13.05 9.27
C GLY A 81 -9.61 -13.22 7.80
N ARG A 82 -9.68 -12.15 7.01
CA ARG A 82 -9.97 -12.19 5.57
C ARG A 82 -8.84 -11.58 4.75
N ILE A 83 -8.71 -12.08 3.53
CA ILE A 83 -7.80 -11.57 2.50
C ILE A 83 -8.64 -11.07 1.33
N PHE A 84 -8.35 -9.88 0.81
CA PHE A 84 -9.01 -9.32 -0.35
C PHE A 84 -8.01 -9.07 -1.47
N THR A 85 -8.43 -9.38 -2.70
CA THR A 85 -7.66 -9.13 -3.92
C THR A 85 -8.62 -8.95 -5.09
N SER A 86 -8.12 -8.49 -6.24
CA SER A 86 -8.92 -8.41 -7.46
C SER A 86 -8.25 -9.15 -8.62
N GLY A 87 -9.00 -9.66 -9.59
CA GLY A 87 -8.45 -10.35 -10.75
C GLY A 87 -9.46 -10.48 -11.88
N ASN A 88 -9.00 -10.80 -13.09
CA ASN A 88 -9.90 -11.10 -14.19
C ASN A 88 -10.39 -12.55 -14.08
N ILE A 89 -11.70 -12.73 -14.02
CA ILE A 89 -12.38 -14.01 -14.16
C ILE A 89 -13.32 -13.87 -15.35
N ASP A 90 -13.09 -14.69 -16.37
CA ASP A 90 -13.71 -14.54 -17.69
C ASP A 90 -13.53 -13.12 -18.24
N GLU A 91 -14.63 -12.47 -18.65
CA GLU A 91 -14.63 -11.10 -19.20
C GLU A 91 -14.87 -10.02 -18.14
N ARG A 92 -14.74 -10.34 -16.84
CA ARG A 92 -15.02 -9.42 -15.73
C ARG A 92 -13.79 -9.24 -14.85
N SER A 93 -13.60 -8.01 -14.35
CA SER A 93 -12.77 -7.82 -13.17
C SER A 93 -13.61 -8.19 -11.93
N VAL A 94 -13.02 -8.92 -10.99
CA VAL A 94 -13.70 -9.52 -9.84
C VAL A 94 -12.90 -9.26 -8.59
N VAL A 95 -13.56 -8.74 -7.55
CA VAL A 95 -13.01 -8.67 -6.19
C VAL A 95 -13.30 -10.01 -5.51
N THR A 96 -12.26 -10.63 -4.94
CA THR A 96 -12.35 -11.91 -4.24
C THR A 96 -11.97 -11.72 -2.78
N ALA A 97 -12.78 -12.29 -1.88
CA ALA A 97 -12.43 -12.46 -0.48
C ALA A 97 -12.09 -13.92 -0.19
N LEU A 98 -11.01 -14.13 0.55
CA LEU A 98 -10.54 -15.43 1.01
C LEU A 98 -10.55 -15.48 2.54
N ASP A 99 -10.74 -16.67 3.09
CA ASP A 99 -10.44 -16.95 4.49
C ASP A 99 -8.91 -16.93 4.68
N ALA A 100 -8.42 -16.15 5.65
CA ALA A 100 -6.98 -16.03 5.85
C ALA A 100 -6.36 -17.30 6.44
N THR A 101 -7.14 -18.22 7.01
CA THR A 101 -6.61 -19.43 7.66
C THR A 101 -6.19 -20.49 6.66
N ASP A 102 -6.99 -20.71 5.62
CA ASP A 102 -6.82 -21.81 4.65
C ASP A 102 -6.93 -21.38 3.18
N GLY A 103 -7.19 -20.11 2.90
CA GLY A 103 -7.28 -19.57 1.55
C GLY A 103 -8.59 -19.91 0.82
N GLN A 104 -9.60 -20.43 1.50
CA GLN A 104 -10.90 -20.71 0.86
C GLN A 104 -11.57 -19.43 0.38
N ILE A 105 -12.12 -19.46 -0.84
CA ILE A 105 -12.93 -18.35 -1.36
C ILE A 105 -14.22 -18.23 -0.54
N LEU A 106 -14.38 -17.08 0.11
CA LEU A 106 -15.58 -16.73 0.87
C LEU A 106 -16.66 -16.15 -0.03
N TRP A 107 -16.27 -15.21 -0.91
CA TRP A 107 -17.16 -14.60 -1.89
C TRP A 107 -16.37 -13.99 -3.05
N GLN A 108 -17.06 -13.79 -4.17
CA GLN A 108 -16.54 -13.14 -5.36
C GLN A 108 -17.58 -12.18 -5.95
N THR A 109 -17.19 -10.93 -6.18
CA THR A 109 -18.09 -9.87 -6.67
C THR A 109 -17.51 -9.21 -7.92
N PRO A 110 -18.21 -9.24 -9.06
CA PRO A 110 -17.78 -8.52 -10.27
C PRO A 110 -17.73 -7.00 -10.07
N ASN A 111 -16.62 -6.39 -10.47
CA ASN A 111 -16.39 -4.94 -10.49
C ASN A 111 -16.02 -4.50 -11.92
N GLY A 112 -17.01 -4.43 -12.81
CA GLY A 112 -16.79 -4.00 -14.20
C GLY A 112 -16.31 -5.07 -15.19
N LYS A 113 -16.01 -4.61 -16.40
CA LYS A 113 -15.44 -5.41 -17.49
C LYS A 113 -13.94 -5.59 -17.28
N ALA A 114 -13.43 -6.75 -17.67
CA ALA A 114 -12.00 -7.05 -17.63
C ALA A 114 -11.20 -6.19 -18.61
N TRP A 115 -10.00 -5.76 -18.21
CA TRP A 115 -8.97 -5.33 -19.16
C TRP A 115 -8.35 -6.56 -19.83
N GLN A 116 -8.52 -6.67 -21.15
CA GLN A 116 -8.07 -7.83 -21.95
C GLN A 116 -6.97 -7.50 -22.96
N MET A 117 -6.51 -6.24 -23.03
CA MET A 117 -5.45 -5.85 -23.95
C MET A 117 -4.06 -6.14 -23.37
N SER A 118 -3.03 -5.40 -23.77
CA SER A 118 -1.63 -5.59 -23.33
C SER A 118 -1.53 -5.74 -21.82
N TYR A 119 -0.99 -6.89 -21.40
CA TYR A 119 -0.93 -7.34 -20.01
C TYR A 119 -2.33 -7.36 -19.35
N PRO A 120 -3.19 -8.35 -19.66
CA PRO A 120 -4.52 -8.46 -19.05
C PRO A 120 -4.46 -8.54 -17.52
N GLY A 121 -5.57 -8.22 -16.86
CA GLY A 121 -5.72 -8.36 -15.40
C GLY A 121 -5.78 -7.04 -14.64
N THR A 122 -6.22 -7.13 -13.39
CA THR A 122 -6.25 -5.99 -12.47
C THR A 122 -4.87 -5.71 -11.87
N ARG A 123 -4.66 -4.49 -11.39
CA ARG A 123 -3.37 -4.04 -10.80
C ARG A 123 -3.57 -3.27 -9.50
N GLY A 124 -4.64 -2.47 -9.40
CA GLY A 124 -5.06 -1.82 -8.17
C GLY A 124 -5.38 -2.86 -7.08
N THR A 125 -5.02 -2.53 -5.84
CA THR A 125 -5.22 -3.40 -4.68
C THR A 125 -6.44 -2.91 -3.89
N PRO A 126 -7.41 -3.79 -3.56
CA PRO A 126 -8.56 -3.38 -2.76
C PRO A 126 -8.15 -2.77 -1.41
N THR A 127 -8.77 -1.65 -1.01
CA THR A 127 -8.55 -0.98 0.27
C THR A 127 -9.65 -1.34 1.27
N ILE A 128 -9.30 -1.64 2.50
CA ILE A 128 -10.19 -1.99 3.61
C ILE A 128 -10.29 -0.79 4.56
N ASP A 129 -11.51 -0.46 4.97
CA ASP A 129 -11.78 0.46 6.09
C ASP A 129 -12.97 -0.06 6.90
N GLY A 130 -12.70 -0.54 8.12
CA GLY A 130 -13.70 -1.19 8.96
C GLY A 130 -14.36 -2.38 8.26
N ASN A 131 -15.69 -2.35 8.14
CA ASN A 131 -16.48 -3.41 7.51
C ASN A 131 -16.67 -3.23 5.99
N ARG A 132 -15.86 -2.38 5.34
CA ARG A 132 -15.99 -2.05 3.92
C ARG A 132 -14.71 -2.35 3.15
N VAL A 133 -14.90 -2.73 1.89
CA VAL A 133 -13.83 -2.89 0.90
C VAL A 133 -14.11 -1.98 -0.28
N TYR A 134 -13.09 -1.25 -0.70
CA TYR A 134 -13.11 -0.33 -1.83
C TYR A 134 -12.16 -0.86 -2.91
N ASP A 135 -12.60 -0.90 -4.16
CA ASP A 135 -11.77 -1.37 -5.28
C ASP A 135 -12.05 -0.53 -6.53
N GLU A 136 -10.98 -0.14 -7.21
CA GLU A 136 -11.02 0.49 -8.53
C GLU A 136 -10.58 -0.52 -9.59
N SER A 137 -11.48 -0.80 -10.53
CA SER A 137 -11.18 -1.68 -11.66
C SER A 137 -10.36 -0.93 -12.73
N PRO A 138 -9.67 -1.66 -13.64
CA PRO A 138 -8.87 -1.05 -14.70
C PRO A 138 -9.65 -0.09 -15.64
N LEU A 139 -10.97 -0.21 -15.69
CA LEU A 139 -11.85 0.59 -16.54
C LEU A 139 -12.64 1.66 -15.77
N GLY A 140 -12.23 1.98 -14.53
CA GLY A 140 -12.77 3.09 -13.75
C GLY A 140 -13.97 2.76 -12.89
N GLU A 141 -14.45 1.51 -12.84
CA GLU A 141 -15.46 1.12 -11.84
C GLU A 141 -14.86 1.19 -10.44
N LEU A 142 -15.31 2.14 -9.64
CA LEU A 142 -15.03 2.26 -8.23
C LEU A 142 -16.23 1.73 -7.44
N VAL A 143 -16.01 0.75 -6.58
CA VAL A 143 -17.07 0.10 -5.81
C VAL A 143 -16.77 0.15 -4.31
N CYS A 144 -17.82 0.22 -3.50
CA CYS A 144 -17.77 -0.09 -2.07
C CYS A 144 -18.59 -1.34 -1.81
N LEU A 145 -17.98 -2.33 -1.19
CA LEU A 145 -18.56 -3.62 -0.84
C LEU A 145 -18.62 -3.79 0.67
N ASP A 146 -19.63 -4.51 1.15
CA ASP A 146 -19.62 -5.11 2.48
C ASP A 146 -18.50 -6.15 2.56
N ALA A 147 -17.57 -6.00 3.51
CA ALA A 147 -16.39 -6.86 3.61
C ALA A 147 -16.74 -8.33 3.92
N ALA A 148 -17.82 -8.56 4.68
CA ALA A 148 -18.21 -9.90 5.11
C ALA A 148 -18.91 -10.68 4.00
N SER A 149 -19.79 -10.02 3.24
CA SER A 149 -20.68 -10.68 2.27
C SER A 149 -20.36 -10.39 0.81
N GLY A 150 -19.47 -9.43 0.51
CA GLY A 150 -19.19 -8.97 -0.85
C GLY A 150 -20.32 -8.18 -1.51
N ARG A 151 -21.38 -7.85 -0.76
CA ARG A 151 -22.55 -7.15 -1.31
C ARG A 151 -22.16 -5.71 -1.66
N LYS A 152 -22.45 -5.30 -2.89
CA LYS A 152 -22.30 -3.91 -3.33
C LYS A 152 -23.17 -2.98 -2.47
N ILE A 153 -22.52 -2.01 -1.84
CA ILE A 153 -23.16 -0.92 -1.08
C ILE A 153 -23.42 0.24 -2.05
N TRP A 154 -22.39 0.68 -2.77
CA TRP A 154 -22.48 1.66 -3.84
C TRP A 154 -21.40 1.38 -4.89
N GLY A 155 -21.52 1.98 -6.08
CA GLY A 155 -20.45 1.93 -7.08
C GLY A 155 -20.74 2.84 -8.26
N ARG A 156 -19.68 3.36 -8.88
CA ARG A 156 -19.68 4.42 -9.87
C ARG A 156 -18.55 4.18 -10.89
N ASN A 157 -18.65 4.76 -12.08
CA ASN A 157 -17.52 4.77 -13.01
C ASN A 157 -16.87 6.16 -13.02
N ILE A 158 -15.67 6.27 -12.47
CA ILE A 158 -15.00 7.57 -12.28
C ILE A 158 -14.58 8.22 -13.59
N LEU A 159 -14.33 7.42 -14.64
CA LEU A 159 -13.98 7.97 -15.95
C LEU A 159 -15.22 8.53 -16.64
N GLU A 160 -16.35 7.84 -16.56
CA GLU A 160 -17.62 8.32 -17.11
C GLU A 160 -18.13 9.55 -16.36
N ASP A 161 -18.10 9.51 -15.03
CA ASP A 161 -18.66 10.56 -14.18
C ASP A 161 -17.91 11.90 -14.24
N PHE A 162 -16.61 11.86 -14.58
CA PHE A 162 -15.74 13.04 -14.57
C PHE A 162 -15.07 13.32 -15.93
N GLU A 163 -15.60 12.72 -17.00
CA GLU A 163 -15.09 12.82 -18.38
C GLU A 163 -13.59 12.49 -18.50
N GLY A 164 -13.14 11.57 -17.64
CA GLY A 164 -11.81 11.01 -17.64
C GLY A 164 -11.57 10.15 -18.88
N LYS A 165 -10.29 9.94 -19.20
CA LYS A 165 -9.88 9.04 -20.28
C LYS A 165 -8.98 7.96 -19.71
N ASN A 166 -9.26 6.72 -20.10
CA ASN A 166 -8.40 5.62 -19.72
C ASN A 166 -7.02 5.75 -20.39
N ILE A 167 -6.03 5.11 -19.77
CA ILE A 167 -4.63 5.16 -20.15
C ILE A 167 -4.18 3.83 -20.77
N PHE A 168 -2.97 3.82 -21.34
CA PHE A 168 -2.52 2.77 -22.26
C PHE A 168 -2.52 1.35 -21.64
N TRP A 169 -2.19 1.21 -20.35
CA TRP A 169 -2.22 -0.08 -19.63
C TRP A 169 -3.37 -0.18 -18.63
N ALA A 170 -4.40 0.65 -18.80
CA ALA A 170 -5.56 0.78 -17.90
C ALA A 170 -5.20 1.30 -16.50
N LEU A 171 -6.21 1.65 -15.71
CA LEU A 171 -5.98 2.16 -14.35
C LEU A 171 -5.39 1.09 -13.42
N SER A 172 -4.59 1.53 -12.46
CA SER A 172 -3.96 0.68 -11.45
C SER A 172 -3.92 1.31 -10.06
N GLU A 173 -4.62 2.43 -9.87
CA GLU A 173 -4.67 3.12 -8.61
C GLU A 173 -5.30 2.22 -7.53
N SER A 174 -4.75 2.23 -6.33
CA SER A 174 -5.44 1.72 -5.15
C SER A 174 -6.01 2.92 -4.40
N VAL A 175 -7.33 3.02 -4.26
CA VAL A 175 -7.94 4.25 -3.73
C VAL A 175 -7.49 4.56 -2.30
N LEU A 176 -7.31 5.85 -2.03
CA LEU A 176 -6.92 6.37 -0.72
C LEU A 176 -8.15 6.59 0.16
N ILE A 177 -8.12 6.09 1.40
CA ILE A 177 -9.10 6.44 2.43
C ILE A 177 -8.54 7.51 3.35
N ASP A 178 -9.24 8.64 3.43
CA ASP A 178 -8.96 9.76 4.32
C ASP A 178 -10.20 10.11 5.16
N GLY A 179 -10.22 9.64 6.41
CA GLY A 179 -11.37 9.87 7.31
C GLY A 179 -12.65 9.30 6.73
N ASP A 180 -13.63 10.17 6.43
CA ASP A 180 -14.91 9.81 5.82
C ASP A 180 -14.90 9.85 4.28
N ARG A 181 -13.72 9.98 3.67
CA ARG A 181 -13.55 10.15 2.23
C ARG A 181 -12.85 8.95 1.61
N VAL A 182 -13.28 8.60 0.40
CA VAL A 182 -12.49 7.80 -0.55
C VAL A 182 -12.03 8.75 -1.67
N VAL A 183 -10.73 8.73 -1.95
CA VAL A 183 -10.10 9.64 -2.91
C VAL A 183 -9.62 8.84 -4.12
N CYS A 184 -9.94 9.34 -5.31
CA CYS A 184 -9.55 8.76 -6.59
C CYS A 184 -9.12 9.83 -7.60
N CYS A 185 -8.29 9.46 -8.58
CA CYS A 185 -7.79 10.36 -9.62
C CYS A 185 -8.35 10.00 -11.01
N PRO A 186 -9.53 10.50 -11.41
CA PRO A 186 -10.12 10.16 -12.71
C PRO A 186 -9.46 10.85 -13.91
N GLY A 187 -8.79 12.00 -13.68
CA GLY A 187 -8.48 12.95 -14.75
C GLY A 187 -9.74 13.52 -15.43
N GLY A 188 -9.55 14.29 -16.51
CA GLY A 188 -10.68 14.90 -17.23
C GLY A 188 -11.10 16.24 -16.63
N GLU A 189 -12.36 16.40 -16.24
CA GLU A 189 -12.88 17.64 -15.64
C GLU A 189 -12.23 17.99 -14.29
N THR A 190 -11.55 17.04 -13.68
CA THR A 190 -10.90 17.16 -12.36
C THR A 190 -9.65 16.30 -12.32
N SER A 191 -8.64 16.72 -11.56
CA SER A 191 -7.43 15.91 -11.36
C SER A 191 -7.61 14.86 -10.25
N MET A 192 -8.47 15.14 -9.27
CA MET A 192 -8.65 14.34 -8.07
C MET A 192 -10.02 14.64 -7.46
N VAL A 193 -10.69 13.61 -6.94
CA VAL A 193 -12.00 13.73 -6.29
C VAL A 193 -11.97 13.04 -4.95
N ALA A 194 -12.54 13.67 -3.93
CA ALA A 194 -12.98 12.98 -2.73
C ALA A 194 -14.47 12.70 -2.82
N LEU A 195 -14.83 11.44 -2.60
CA LEU A 195 -16.19 10.97 -2.45
C LEU A 195 -16.46 10.64 -0.98
N ASP A 196 -17.70 10.80 -0.53
CA ASP A 196 -18.16 10.27 0.74
C ASP A 196 -18.01 8.75 0.71
N LYS A 197 -17.23 8.18 1.64
CA LYS A 197 -16.92 6.74 1.62
C LYS A 197 -18.14 5.87 1.88
N GLN A 198 -19.21 6.43 2.44
CA GLN A 198 -20.43 5.71 2.79
C GLN A 198 -21.42 5.67 1.63
N THR A 199 -21.54 6.74 0.86
CA THR A 199 -22.55 6.91 -0.21
C THR A 199 -21.98 6.94 -1.62
N GLY A 200 -20.72 7.33 -1.79
CA GLY A 200 -20.09 7.58 -3.08
C GLY A 200 -20.41 8.97 -3.67
N ASP A 201 -21.06 9.86 -2.91
CA ASP A 201 -21.37 11.23 -3.35
C ASP A 201 -20.11 12.10 -3.36
N VAL A 202 -20.06 13.10 -4.24
CA VAL A 202 -18.91 14.01 -4.33
C VAL A 202 -18.84 14.93 -3.11
N VAL A 203 -17.71 14.94 -2.41
CA VAL A 203 -17.43 15.87 -1.31
C VAL A 203 -16.68 17.10 -1.83
N TRP A 204 -15.60 16.89 -2.58
CA TRP A 204 -14.87 17.96 -3.26
C TRP A 204 -14.26 17.45 -4.57
N LYS A 205 -13.99 18.37 -5.50
CA LYS A 205 -13.27 18.12 -6.75
C LYS A 205 -12.11 19.09 -6.85
N ALA A 206 -10.91 18.59 -7.13
CA ALA A 206 -9.78 19.43 -7.44
C ALA A 206 -9.89 20.02 -8.85
N PRO A 207 -9.28 21.20 -9.12
CA PRO A 207 -9.15 21.71 -10.48
C PRO A 207 -8.53 20.66 -11.42
N SER A 208 -9.01 20.62 -12.67
CA SER A 208 -8.34 19.83 -13.71
C SER A 208 -6.92 20.33 -13.95
N THR A 209 -5.99 19.40 -14.15
CA THR A 209 -4.62 19.68 -14.58
C THR A 209 -4.48 19.68 -16.10
N GLY A 210 -5.57 19.38 -16.83
CA GLY A 210 -5.57 19.16 -18.28
C GLY A 210 -4.90 17.84 -18.69
N GLU A 211 -4.55 16.97 -17.74
CA GLU A 211 -3.88 15.71 -17.97
C GLU A 211 -4.79 14.51 -17.66
N PRO A 212 -4.65 13.39 -18.39
CA PRO A 212 -5.21 12.11 -17.96
C PRO A 212 -4.61 11.66 -16.61
N PRO A 213 -5.23 10.67 -15.94
CA PRO A 213 -4.66 10.09 -14.73
C PRO A 213 -3.35 9.36 -15.02
N ALA A 214 -2.64 8.96 -13.96
CA ALA A 214 -1.50 8.06 -14.06
C ALA A 214 -1.84 6.67 -13.47
N TYR A 215 -0.81 5.90 -13.16
CA TYR A 215 -0.92 4.57 -12.56
C TYR A 215 -0.79 4.60 -11.03
N ALA A 216 -0.32 5.73 -10.48
CA ALA A 216 0.16 5.86 -9.11
C ALA A 216 -0.97 5.96 -8.08
N THR A 217 -0.82 5.23 -6.99
CA THR A 217 -1.63 5.40 -5.77
C THR A 217 -1.29 6.75 -5.09
N PRO A 218 -2.27 7.55 -4.64
CA PRO A 218 -2.02 8.80 -3.93
C PRO A 218 -1.47 8.61 -2.52
N THR A 219 -0.56 9.48 -2.10
CA THR A 219 0.00 9.53 -0.74
C THR A 219 -0.62 10.67 0.06
N LEU A 220 -1.14 10.37 1.25
CA LEU A 220 -1.54 11.39 2.22
C LEU A 220 -0.31 11.83 3.03
N ALA A 221 -0.08 13.14 3.11
CA ALA A 221 1.00 13.75 3.86
C ALA A 221 0.46 14.88 4.74
N GLU A 222 1.08 15.09 5.90
CA GLU A 222 0.84 16.26 6.73
C GLU A 222 2.16 16.93 7.08
N TYR A 223 2.29 18.22 6.79
CA TYR A 223 3.50 18.97 7.09
C TYR A 223 3.16 20.37 7.56
N GLN A 224 3.70 20.78 8.71
CA GLN A 224 3.46 22.10 9.31
C GLN A 224 1.96 22.46 9.43
N GLY A 225 1.13 21.46 9.72
CA GLY A 225 -0.33 21.62 9.89
C GLY A 225 -1.14 21.67 8.59
N LEU A 226 -0.51 21.53 7.43
CA LEU A 226 -1.20 21.39 6.14
C LEU A 226 -1.27 19.92 5.73
N ARG A 227 -2.48 19.41 5.52
CA ARG A 227 -2.75 18.07 5.00
C ARG A 227 -2.83 18.11 3.47
N MET A 228 -2.08 17.24 2.81
CA MET A 228 -1.90 17.21 1.36
C MET A 228 -2.06 15.80 0.83
N ILE A 229 -2.69 15.65 -0.31
CA ILE A 229 -2.69 14.42 -1.09
C ILE A 229 -1.76 14.64 -2.28
N ILE A 230 -0.74 13.80 -2.39
CA ILE A 230 0.31 13.90 -3.40
C ILE A 230 0.20 12.70 -4.33
N THR A 231 0.15 12.95 -5.63
CA THR A 231 0.10 11.87 -6.64
C THR A 231 0.77 12.30 -7.94
N LEU A 232 0.83 11.38 -8.90
CA LEU A 232 1.24 11.64 -10.26
C LEU A 232 0.03 11.67 -11.19
N SER A 233 0.00 12.64 -12.10
CA SER A 233 -0.78 12.57 -13.33
C SER A 233 0.12 12.12 -14.49
N LEU A 234 -0.44 11.99 -15.69
CA LEU A 234 0.28 11.42 -16.83
C LEU A 234 1.63 12.13 -17.13
N LYS A 235 1.74 13.43 -16.84
CA LYS A 235 2.93 14.25 -17.15
C LYS A 235 3.35 15.19 -16.02
N SER A 236 2.76 15.07 -14.83
CA SER A 236 3.05 15.95 -13.68
C SER A 236 3.01 15.19 -12.36
N MET A 237 3.69 15.73 -11.35
CA MET A 237 3.38 15.49 -9.94
C MET A 237 2.48 16.62 -9.45
N ILE A 238 1.47 16.28 -8.65
CA ILE A 238 0.52 17.25 -8.11
C ILE A 238 0.38 17.10 -6.60
N GLY A 239 0.10 18.22 -5.93
CA GLY A 239 -0.28 18.26 -4.53
C GLY A 239 -1.62 18.98 -4.40
N VAL A 240 -2.55 18.36 -3.68
CA VAL A 240 -3.91 18.85 -3.45
C VAL A 240 -4.12 18.99 -1.94
N ASN A 241 -4.77 20.06 -1.49
CA ASN A 241 -5.19 20.19 -0.10
C ASN A 241 -6.21 19.09 0.23
N ALA A 242 -5.90 18.23 1.20
CA ALA A 242 -6.72 17.05 1.51
C ALA A 242 -8.13 17.41 2.02
N ASP A 243 -8.26 18.59 2.63
CA ASP A 243 -9.49 19.02 3.28
C ASP A 243 -10.41 19.82 2.36
N THR A 244 -9.84 20.62 1.44
CA THR A 244 -10.61 21.51 0.55
C THR A 244 -10.67 21.04 -0.90
N GLY A 245 -9.73 20.21 -1.34
CA GLY A 245 -9.55 19.85 -2.75
C GLY A 245 -8.82 20.90 -3.58
N ASP A 246 -8.30 21.98 -2.98
CA ASP A 246 -7.57 23.00 -3.73
C ASP A 246 -6.25 22.45 -4.30
N LEU A 247 -5.99 22.71 -5.58
CA LEU A 247 -4.69 22.39 -6.19
C LEU A 247 -3.63 23.33 -5.60
N LEU A 248 -2.68 22.77 -4.84
CA LEU A 248 -1.60 23.53 -4.20
C LEU A 248 -0.47 23.79 -5.19
N TRP A 249 -0.07 22.76 -5.94
CA TRP A 249 1.00 22.84 -6.92
C TRP A 249 0.87 21.73 -7.96
N GLN A 250 1.41 22.01 -9.15
CA GLN A 250 1.58 21.06 -10.25
C GLN A 250 2.97 21.28 -10.82
N VAL A 251 3.80 20.24 -10.82
CA VAL A 251 5.15 20.28 -11.38
C VAL A 251 5.32 19.24 -12.46
N LYS A 252 5.87 19.65 -13.60
CA LYS A 252 6.04 18.79 -14.77
C LYS A 252 6.99 17.63 -14.46
N HIS A 253 6.57 16.41 -14.76
CA HIS A 253 7.34 15.17 -14.63
C HIS A 253 6.90 14.16 -15.70
N GLU A 254 7.66 14.12 -16.80
CA GLU A 254 7.39 13.23 -17.94
C GLU A 254 8.28 11.97 -17.84
N SER A 255 7.69 10.81 -18.11
CA SER A 255 8.37 9.51 -18.15
C SER A 255 8.28 8.86 -19.53
N LEU A 256 9.16 7.89 -19.79
CA LEU A 256 9.05 7.11 -21.03
C LEU A 256 7.70 6.38 -21.06
N HIS A 257 7.00 6.50 -22.20
CA HIS A 257 5.64 6.00 -22.42
C HIS A 257 4.58 6.48 -21.41
N ASN A 258 4.86 7.55 -20.67
CA ASN A 258 4.01 8.08 -19.60
C ASN A 258 3.73 7.06 -18.47
N GLU A 259 4.71 6.21 -18.14
CA GLU A 259 4.65 5.25 -17.04
C GLU A 259 5.02 5.91 -15.70
N ASN A 260 4.16 6.80 -15.23
CA ASN A 260 4.20 7.37 -13.88
C ASN A 260 3.46 6.42 -12.92
N VAL A 261 4.20 5.52 -12.28
CA VAL A 261 3.64 4.39 -11.50
C VAL A 261 3.87 4.52 -10.00
N LEU A 262 5.00 5.06 -9.57
CA LEU A 262 5.39 5.07 -8.16
C LEU A 262 4.41 5.88 -7.30
N GLN A 263 3.90 5.29 -6.22
CA GLN A 263 3.28 6.00 -5.10
C GLN A 263 4.33 6.94 -4.47
N PRO A 264 4.10 8.27 -4.46
CA PRO A 264 5.09 9.21 -3.96
C PRO A 264 5.53 8.90 -2.52
N VAL A 265 6.85 8.79 -2.31
CA VAL A 265 7.39 8.51 -0.97
C VAL A 265 7.54 9.83 -0.22
N TYR A 266 6.69 10.03 0.79
CA TYR A 266 6.74 11.20 1.65
C TYR A 266 7.54 10.93 2.93
N HIS A 267 8.38 11.89 3.34
CA HIS A 267 9.05 11.88 4.63
C HIS A 267 9.44 13.31 5.04
N ASP A 268 8.97 13.75 6.21
CA ASP A 268 9.36 15.01 6.86
C ASP A 268 9.45 16.23 5.92
N GLY A 269 8.33 16.58 5.30
CA GLY A 269 8.24 17.73 4.39
C GLY A 269 8.97 17.56 3.06
N GLN A 270 9.41 16.33 2.73
CA GLN A 270 10.02 16.00 1.46
C GLN A 270 9.23 14.90 0.75
N VAL A 271 9.25 14.94 -0.58
CA VAL A 271 8.62 13.91 -1.42
C VAL A 271 9.59 13.42 -2.48
N PHE A 272 9.66 12.11 -2.62
CA PHE A 272 10.45 11.42 -3.64
C PHE A 272 9.53 10.75 -4.65
N ILE A 273 9.89 10.91 -5.93
CA ILE A 273 9.26 10.21 -7.05
C ILE A 273 10.31 9.56 -7.94
N SER A 274 9.95 8.48 -8.61
CA SER A 274 10.78 7.81 -9.61
C SER A 274 9.91 7.31 -10.77
N SER A 275 10.43 7.38 -12.00
CA SER A 275 9.70 6.89 -13.17
C SER A 275 10.64 6.35 -14.25
N LEU A 276 10.08 5.51 -15.12
CA LEU A 276 10.81 4.82 -16.17
C LEU A 276 11.61 5.80 -17.05
N LYS A 277 12.90 5.51 -17.27
CA LYS A 277 13.91 6.30 -17.99
C LYS A 277 14.30 7.66 -17.37
N THR A 278 13.33 8.41 -16.85
CA THR A 278 13.54 9.75 -16.25
C THR A 278 14.32 9.67 -14.95
N GLY A 279 14.19 8.57 -14.23
CA GLY A 279 14.88 8.37 -12.97
C GLY A 279 14.08 8.95 -11.81
N SER A 280 14.83 9.45 -10.83
CA SER A 280 14.37 9.84 -9.51
C SER A 280 14.54 11.33 -9.24
N VAL A 281 13.61 11.90 -8.49
CA VAL A 281 13.64 13.31 -8.06
C VAL A 281 13.16 13.40 -6.62
N LYS A 282 13.86 14.16 -5.79
CA LYS A 282 13.40 14.55 -4.46
C LYS A 282 13.04 16.02 -4.44
N TRP A 283 11.92 16.35 -3.83
CA TRP A 283 11.39 17.69 -3.68
C TRP A 283 11.24 18.05 -2.21
N ARG A 284 11.44 19.32 -1.87
CA ARG A 284 11.10 19.90 -0.57
C ARG A 284 9.78 20.63 -0.69
N ILE A 285 8.89 20.42 0.28
CA ILE A 285 7.62 21.13 0.39
C ILE A 285 7.84 22.39 1.24
N ASN A 286 7.40 23.53 0.72
CA ASN A 286 7.38 24.81 1.42
C ASN A 286 5.93 25.16 1.75
N VAL A 287 5.60 25.30 3.03
CA VAL A 287 4.24 25.64 3.50
C VAL A 287 4.19 27.11 3.90
N ASP A 288 3.14 27.79 3.46
CA ASP A 288 2.77 29.15 3.88
C ASP A 288 1.28 29.17 4.24
N GLY A 289 1.00 28.89 5.52
CA GLY A 289 -0.36 28.73 6.02
C GLY A 289 -1.09 27.56 5.34
N GLN A 290 -2.11 27.88 4.53
CA GLN A 290 -2.91 26.89 3.80
C GLN A 290 -2.46 26.70 2.34
N LYS A 291 -1.34 27.31 1.95
CA LYS A 291 -0.72 27.16 0.63
C LYS A 291 0.56 26.34 0.75
N ALA A 292 0.95 25.71 -0.35
CA ALA A 292 2.24 25.05 -0.45
C ALA A 292 2.84 25.19 -1.85
N SER A 293 4.16 25.08 -1.93
CA SER A 293 4.90 24.90 -3.17
C SER A 293 5.94 23.81 -2.99
N VAL A 294 6.60 23.41 -4.07
CA VAL A 294 7.71 22.45 -4.03
C VAL A 294 8.92 23.00 -4.75
N GLU A 295 10.11 22.64 -4.25
CA GLU A 295 11.39 22.92 -4.92
C GLU A 295 12.20 21.63 -5.04
N GLU A 296 12.87 21.47 -6.19
CA GLU A 296 13.73 20.31 -6.43
C GLU A 296 14.95 20.38 -5.50
N VAL A 297 15.22 19.29 -4.78
CA VAL A 297 16.40 19.14 -3.91
C VAL A 297 17.53 18.47 -4.68
N TRP A 298 17.22 17.35 -5.34
CA TRP A 298 18.16 16.64 -6.21
C TRP A 298 17.42 15.79 -7.23
N ARG A 299 18.16 15.38 -8.27
CA ARG A 299 17.72 14.47 -9.32
C ARG A 299 18.80 13.44 -9.62
N SER A 300 18.39 12.21 -9.89
CA SER A 300 19.28 11.09 -10.21
C SER A 300 18.68 10.20 -11.29
N GLU A 301 19.46 9.87 -12.32
CA GLU A 301 19.01 8.95 -13.38
C GLU A 301 19.21 7.47 -13.00
N GLN A 302 19.76 7.18 -11.82
CA GLN A 302 20.25 5.83 -11.48
C GLN A 302 19.12 4.85 -11.14
N MET A 303 18.09 5.32 -10.43
CA MET A 303 16.90 4.54 -10.13
C MET A 303 15.74 5.05 -10.98
N ASP A 304 15.44 4.32 -12.06
CA ASP A 304 14.28 4.51 -12.92
C ASP A 304 13.24 3.41 -12.65
N ASN A 305 12.64 3.46 -11.46
CA ASN A 305 11.66 2.48 -10.99
C ASN A 305 10.46 2.38 -11.95
N HIS A 306 9.99 1.15 -12.19
CA HIS A 306 8.95 0.82 -13.17
C HIS A 306 7.66 0.27 -12.57
N HIS A 307 7.68 -0.36 -11.38
CA HIS A 307 6.55 -1.11 -10.82
C HIS A 307 6.22 -0.76 -9.36
N ASP A 308 6.58 0.45 -8.96
CA ASP A 308 6.17 1.08 -7.70
C ASP A 308 6.64 0.36 -6.42
N HIS A 309 7.95 0.23 -6.22
CA HIS A 309 8.54 -0.52 -5.09
C HIS A 309 9.78 0.17 -4.50
N VAL A 310 9.63 1.33 -3.89
CA VAL A 310 10.76 2.02 -3.24
C VAL A 310 10.53 2.12 -1.73
N ILE A 311 11.48 1.61 -0.95
CA ILE A 311 11.48 1.68 0.51
C ILE A 311 12.49 2.75 0.95
N LEU A 312 12.03 3.77 1.67
CA LEU A 312 12.90 4.65 2.45
C LEU A 312 13.18 4.01 3.81
N LEU A 313 14.43 3.71 4.11
CA LEU A 313 14.86 3.11 5.37
C LEU A 313 16.22 3.69 5.78
N ASP A 314 16.30 4.20 7.01
CA ASP A 314 17.54 4.69 7.64
C ASP A 314 18.38 5.64 6.77
N GLY A 315 17.71 6.57 6.07
CA GLY A 315 18.36 7.55 5.19
C GLY A 315 18.71 7.04 3.80
N TYR A 316 18.23 5.85 3.41
CA TYR A 316 18.49 5.26 2.10
C TYR A 316 17.21 4.81 1.40
N LEU A 317 17.19 4.93 0.08
CA LEU A 317 16.12 4.47 -0.80
C LEU A 317 16.52 3.16 -1.46
N TYR A 318 15.73 2.11 -1.21
CA TYR A 318 15.94 0.78 -1.77
C TYR A 318 14.85 0.48 -2.80
N GLY A 319 15.25 0.21 -4.04
CA GLY A 319 14.33 -0.13 -5.13
C GLY A 319 15.07 -0.77 -6.29
N SER A 320 14.43 -0.86 -7.46
CA SER A 320 15.12 -1.31 -8.68
C SER A 320 15.07 -0.27 -9.79
N SER A 321 16.05 -0.36 -10.67
CA SER A 321 16.07 0.28 -11.98
C SER A 321 15.34 -0.58 -13.02
N CYS A 322 15.11 -0.02 -14.20
CA CYS A 322 14.64 -0.77 -15.36
C CYS A 322 15.59 -0.60 -16.55
N ILE A 323 15.63 0.58 -17.18
CA ILE A 323 16.41 0.81 -18.41
C ILE A 323 17.83 1.20 -18.05
N ARG A 324 18.02 2.16 -17.14
CA ARG A 324 19.31 2.80 -16.89
C ARG A 324 20.35 1.85 -16.32
N ASN A 325 19.93 0.99 -15.41
CA ASN A 325 20.80 0.00 -14.77
C ASN A 325 20.36 -1.46 -15.06
N GLY A 326 19.63 -1.68 -16.16
CA GLY A 326 19.35 -3.02 -16.70
C GLY A 326 18.59 -3.95 -15.74
N GLY A 327 17.67 -3.42 -14.94
CA GLY A 327 16.88 -4.22 -14.00
C GLY A 327 17.59 -4.55 -12.69
N LYS A 328 18.70 -3.89 -12.37
CA LYS A 328 19.41 -4.04 -11.09
C LYS A 328 18.66 -3.37 -9.94
N TRP A 329 18.85 -3.90 -8.74
CA TRP A 329 18.52 -3.28 -7.47
C TRP A 329 19.49 -2.15 -7.16
N ILE A 330 18.95 -1.01 -6.74
CA ILE A 330 19.65 0.24 -6.52
C ILE A 330 19.43 0.67 -5.07
N CYS A 331 20.48 1.18 -4.43
CA CYS A 331 20.39 1.96 -3.21
C CYS A 331 20.83 3.40 -3.51
N LEU A 332 19.96 4.37 -3.19
CA LEU A 332 20.32 5.79 -3.23
C LEU A 332 20.39 6.34 -1.80
N ASP A 333 21.31 7.25 -1.55
CA ASP A 333 21.29 8.09 -0.36
C ASP A 333 20.12 9.10 -0.45
N TRP A 334 19.31 9.18 0.61
CA TRP A 334 18.11 10.02 0.64
C TRP A 334 18.45 11.50 0.49
N ASP A 335 19.52 11.96 1.11
CA ASP A 335 19.84 13.39 1.20
C ASP A 335 20.50 13.92 -0.07
N THR A 336 21.31 13.10 -0.72
CA THR A 336 22.14 13.50 -1.86
C THR A 336 21.68 12.94 -3.20
N GLY A 337 20.92 11.84 -3.20
CA GLY A 337 20.59 11.08 -4.40
C GLY A 337 21.75 10.25 -4.96
N GLU A 338 22.88 10.19 -4.24
CA GLU A 338 24.06 9.41 -4.65
C GLU A 338 23.78 7.90 -4.60
N MET A 339 24.12 7.21 -5.68
CA MET A 339 23.97 5.77 -5.76
C MET A 339 25.07 5.05 -4.96
N GLN A 340 24.65 4.30 -3.94
CA GLN A 340 25.54 3.52 -3.08
C GLN A 340 25.93 2.19 -3.74
N TYR A 341 24.97 1.51 -4.36
CA TYR A 341 25.24 0.31 -5.17
C TYR A 341 24.23 0.11 -6.30
N ALA A 342 24.61 -0.73 -7.26
CA ALA A 342 23.73 -1.30 -8.28
C ALA A 342 24.04 -2.78 -8.52
N GLU A 343 23.16 -3.67 -8.07
CA GLU A 343 23.39 -5.12 -8.07
C GLU A 343 22.22 -5.91 -8.64
N LYS A 344 22.48 -7.11 -9.17
CA LYS A 344 21.45 -7.89 -9.88
C LYS A 344 20.32 -8.36 -8.96
N GLY A 345 20.62 -8.63 -7.68
CA GLY A 345 19.70 -9.26 -6.75
C GLY A 345 19.06 -10.54 -7.32
N VAL A 346 17.79 -10.77 -7.01
CA VAL A 346 16.99 -11.85 -7.62
C VAL A 346 16.45 -11.49 -9.02
N GLY A 347 16.84 -10.34 -9.56
CA GLY A 347 16.31 -9.70 -10.76
C GLY A 347 15.32 -8.58 -10.44
N LYS A 348 15.02 -7.74 -11.45
CA LYS A 348 14.00 -6.66 -11.36
C LYS A 348 12.68 -7.23 -10.83
N GLY A 349 12.03 -6.50 -9.93
CA GLY A 349 10.71 -6.84 -9.41
C GLY A 349 10.40 -6.04 -8.15
N THR A 350 9.42 -6.46 -7.38
CA THR A 350 8.85 -5.71 -6.24
C THR A 350 9.48 -6.11 -4.91
N CYS A 351 9.23 -5.33 -3.85
CA CYS A 351 9.66 -5.69 -2.50
C CYS A 351 8.65 -5.24 -1.43
N THR A 352 8.80 -5.77 -0.23
CA THR A 352 8.25 -5.23 1.02
C THR A 352 9.30 -5.34 2.12
N PHE A 353 9.22 -4.51 3.15
CA PHE A 353 10.12 -4.57 4.30
C PHE A 353 9.41 -5.19 5.50
N ALA A 354 10.08 -6.08 6.22
CA ALA A 354 9.61 -6.55 7.53
C ALA A 354 10.80 -6.89 8.43
N GLU A 355 10.79 -6.36 9.65
CA GLU A 355 11.76 -6.62 10.72
C GLU A 355 13.23 -6.68 10.24
N GLY A 356 13.70 -5.60 9.61
CA GLY A 356 15.11 -5.47 9.18
C GLY A 356 15.48 -6.23 7.91
N MET A 357 14.52 -6.85 7.22
CA MET A 357 14.75 -7.57 5.97
C MET A 357 13.86 -7.03 4.84
N LEU A 358 14.39 -7.00 3.62
CA LEU A 358 13.61 -6.83 2.40
C LEU A 358 13.20 -8.20 1.85
N TYR A 359 11.92 -8.37 1.60
CA TYR A 359 11.33 -9.51 0.90
C TYR A 359 11.13 -9.09 -0.55
N THR A 360 12.00 -9.56 -1.43
CA THR A 360 12.03 -9.20 -2.86
C THR A 360 11.39 -10.30 -3.70
N LEU A 361 10.61 -9.92 -4.71
CA LEU A 361 10.02 -10.81 -5.69
C LEU A 361 10.37 -10.31 -7.09
N SER A 362 11.19 -11.07 -7.82
CA SER A 362 11.50 -10.73 -9.20
C SER A 362 10.32 -10.98 -10.13
N GLU A 363 10.29 -10.35 -11.30
CA GLU A 363 9.32 -10.58 -12.38
C GLU A 363 9.32 -12.01 -12.95
N ARG A 364 10.28 -12.84 -12.52
CA ARG A 364 10.50 -14.21 -12.99
C ARG A 364 10.47 -15.21 -11.83
N ARG A 365 9.58 -15.00 -10.86
CA ARG A 365 9.28 -15.90 -9.73
C ARG A 365 10.38 -16.08 -8.68
N ALA A 366 11.56 -15.50 -8.85
CA ALA A 366 12.63 -15.64 -7.86
C ALA A 366 12.34 -14.73 -6.66
N VAL A 367 12.38 -15.30 -5.46
CA VAL A 367 12.12 -14.60 -4.20
C VAL A 367 13.42 -14.52 -3.41
N GLY A 368 13.72 -13.36 -2.83
CA GLY A 368 14.93 -13.13 -2.05
C GLY A 368 14.62 -12.48 -0.70
N LEU A 369 15.30 -12.95 0.34
CA LEU A 369 15.37 -12.31 1.64
C LEU A 369 16.70 -11.55 1.72
N VAL A 370 16.65 -10.23 1.84
CA VAL A 370 17.80 -9.34 1.62
C VAL A 370 18.01 -8.45 2.84
N LYS A 371 19.25 -8.25 3.27
CA LYS A 371 19.56 -7.21 4.26
C LYS A 371 19.65 -5.85 3.56
N PRO A 372 18.82 -4.85 3.92
CA PRO A 372 18.92 -3.51 3.37
C PRO A 372 20.09 -2.77 4.04
N THR A 373 21.26 -2.77 3.41
CA THR A 373 22.40 -1.96 3.84
C THR A 373 22.88 -1.11 2.67
N PRO A 374 23.43 0.09 2.87
CA PRO A 374 23.95 0.89 1.76
C PRO A 374 25.20 0.28 1.11
N ALA A 375 25.85 -0.70 1.75
CA ALA A 375 27.09 -1.28 1.23
C ALA A 375 26.87 -2.25 0.06
N ALA A 376 25.78 -3.03 0.08
CA ALA A 376 25.52 -4.07 -0.91
C ALA A 376 24.07 -4.58 -0.85
N HIS A 377 23.63 -5.23 -1.93
CA HIS A 377 22.37 -5.96 -1.98
C HIS A 377 22.54 -7.41 -1.46
N GLU A 378 22.73 -7.57 -0.15
CA GLU A 378 23.08 -8.85 0.48
C GLU A 378 21.87 -9.81 0.55
N ILE A 379 21.76 -10.74 -0.41
CA ILE A 379 20.79 -11.83 -0.37
C ILE A 379 21.21 -12.87 0.68
N VAL A 380 20.41 -13.06 1.72
CA VAL A 380 20.63 -14.03 2.79
C VAL A 380 20.03 -15.40 2.45
N SER A 381 18.84 -15.40 1.85
CA SER A 381 18.11 -16.60 1.43
C SER A 381 17.35 -16.33 0.14
N ARG A 382 17.06 -17.38 -0.63
CA ARG A 382 16.25 -17.30 -1.85
C ARG A 382 15.51 -18.60 -2.12
N PHE A 383 14.41 -18.50 -2.85
CA PHE A 383 13.67 -19.62 -3.42
C PHE A 383 12.96 -19.19 -4.71
N GLU A 384 12.22 -20.09 -5.34
CA GLU A 384 11.36 -19.77 -6.48
C GLU A 384 9.90 -20.11 -6.18
N LEU A 385 8.98 -19.23 -6.59
CA LEU A 385 7.55 -19.53 -6.57
C LEU A 385 7.22 -20.72 -7.50
N PRO A 386 6.18 -21.51 -7.17
CA PRO A 386 5.67 -22.54 -8.06
C PRO A 386 5.37 -22.02 -9.47
N ALA A 387 5.59 -22.85 -10.48
CA ALA A 387 5.49 -22.46 -11.89
C ALA A 387 4.06 -22.48 -12.47
N GLN A 388 3.03 -22.59 -11.62
CA GLN A 388 1.63 -22.71 -12.03
C GLN A 388 1.05 -21.37 -12.54
N GLY A 389 1.48 -20.26 -11.95
CA GLY A 389 1.09 -18.93 -12.39
C GLY A 389 1.63 -18.58 -13.78
N LYS A 390 0.85 -17.80 -14.53
CA LYS A 390 1.20 -17.37 -15.89
C LYS A 390 1.74 -15.94 -15.89
N GLY A 391 2.63 -15.65 -16.82
CA GLY A 391 3.15 -14.29 -17.03
C GLY A 391 4.12 -13.81 -15.95
N ARG A 392 4.23 -12.49 -15.82
CA ARG A 392 5.11 -11.81 -14.86
C ARG A 392 4.52 -11.80 -13.45
N THR A 393 5.39 -11.71 -12.46
CA THR A 393 5.08 -11.46 -11.05
C THR A 393 5.30 -9.98 -10.75
N TRP A 394 4.21 -9.21 -10.76
CA TRP A 394 4.22 -7.77 -10.45
C TRP A 394 3.46 -7.41 -9.18
N ALA A 395 2.71 -8.36 -8.61
CA ALA A 395 2.08 -8.16 -7.33
C ALA A 395 3.16 -7.95 -6.25
N HIS A 396 2.87 -7.03 -5.34
CA HIS A 396 3.74 -6.75 -4.21
C HIS A 396 3.69 -7.87 -3.18
N PRO A 397 4.84 -8.36 -2.68
CA PRO A 397 4.86 -9.22 -1.50
C PRO A 397 4.19 -8.51 -0.33
N VAL A 398 3.42 -9.25 0.47
CA VAL A 398 2.87 -8.77 1.74
C VAL A 398 3.39 -9.65 2.85
N VAL A 399 3.85 -9.05 3.95
CA VAL A 399 4.22 -9.76 5.18
C VAL A 399 3.26 -9.29 6.27
N CYS A 400 2.48 -10.21 6.83
CA CYS A 400 1.47 -9.88 7.83
C CYS A 400 1.10 -11.12 8.68
N GLY A 401 1.09 -10.97 10.00
CA GLY A 401 0.77 -12.05 10.94
C GLY A 401 1.76 -13.21 10.91
N GLY A 402 3.03 -12.96 10.66
CA GLY A 402 4.07 -13.99 10.54
C GLY A 402 4.01 -14.78 9.22
N ARG A 403 3.26 -14.29 8.23
CA ARG A 403 3.07 -14.95 6.93
C ARG A 403 3.51 -14.06 5.78
N LEU A 404 4.04 -14.69 4.74
CA LEU A 404 4.43 -14.06 3.48
C LEU A 404 3.45 -14.46 2.39
N TYR A 405 2.78 -13.48 1.80
CA TYR A 405 1.77 -13.62 0.75
C TYR A 405 2.38 -13.21 -0.59
N LEU A 406 2.37 -14.12 -1.55
CA LEU A 406 2.97 -13.93 -2.87
C LEU A 406 1.98 -14.34 -3.96
N ARG A 407 1.55 -13.37 -4.77
CA ARG A 407 0.60 -13.63 -5.87
C ARG A 407 1.32 -13.82 -7.21
N HIS A 408 0.85 -14.77 -8.00
CA HIS A 408 1.28 -14.96 -9.39
C HIS A 408 0.08 -15.29 -10.29
N GLY A 409 -0.49 -14.27 -10.93
CA GLY A 409 -1.66 -14.44 -11.79
C GLY A 409 -2.88 -14.88 -10.98
N ASP A 410 -3.36 -16.09 -11.27
CA ASP A 410 -4.55 -16.69 -10.64
C ASP A 410 -4.27 -17.38 -9.29
N PHE A 411 -3.02 -17.35 -8.82
CA PHE A 411 -2.60 -18.05 -7.60
C PHE A 411 -2.13 -17.08 -6.52
N LEU A 412 -2.47 -17.39 -5.28
CA LEU A 412 -1.89 -16.79 -4.08
C LEU A 412 -1.19 -17.88 -3.27
N TYR A 413 0.12 -17.75 -3.09
CA TYR A 413 0.93 -18.65 -2.26
C TYR A 413 1.19 -17.98 -0.90
N VAL A 414 0.97 -18.74 0.18
CA VAL A 414 1.18 -18.23 1.54
C VAL A 414 2.17 -19.08 2.30
N TYR A 415 3.20 -18.44 2.80
CA TYR A 415 4.32 -19.09 3.47
C TYR A 415 4.42 -18.67 4.93
N ASP A 416 4.87 -19.58 5.79
CA ASP A 416 5.21 -19.27 7.18
C ASP A 416 6.61 -18.63 7.25
N VAL A 417 6.67 -17.42 7.78
CA VAL A 417 7.92 -16.69 7.98
C VAL A 417 8.15 -16.33 9.44
N LYS A 418 7.40 -16.92 10.36
CA LYS A 418 7.59 -16.73 11.79
C LYS A 418 8.83 -17.48 12.27
N ALA A 419 9.58 -16.87 13.17
CA ALA A 419 10.65 -17.50 13.92
C ALA A 419 10.07 -18.18 15.18
N ASP A 420 10.64 -19.33 15.54
CA ASP A 420 10.29 -20.10 16.74
C ASP A 420 10.48 -19.32 18.05
#